data_AF-A0AAV0S4A3-F1
#
_entry.id   AF-A0AAV0S4A3-F1
#
_cell.length_a   1.000
_cell.length_b   1.000
_cell.length_c   1.000
_cell.angle_alpha   90.00
_cell.angle_beta   90.00
_cell.angle_gamma   90.00
#
_symmetry.space_group_name_H-M   'P 1'
#
loop_
_entity.id
_entity.type
_entity.pdbx_description
1 polymer ?
#
loop_
_entity_poly.entity_id
_entity_poly.type
_entity_poly.pdbx_seq_one_letter_code
_entity_poly.pdbx_strand_id
1 'polypeptide(L)'
;MYAVPPFLRYGKYCGLLYSGCPGEKPCDGLDSCCMNHDLCVQSKNNDYLSEECSQNLINCMKNFIKSGAHSFKGSTCEATDVVDVISVVMDAALLAGRYLHRP
;
A
#
# COMPACT_ATOMS: atom_id res chain seq x y z
N MET A 1 0.01 -1.43 19.40
CA MET A 1 -0.99 -0.36 19.16
C MET A 1 -1.45 -0.51 17.73
N TYR A 2 -2.71 -0.81 17.48
CA TYR A 2 -3.22 -0.96 16.11
C TYR A 2 -3.33 0.43 15.47
N ALA A 3 -2.60 0.64 14.36
CA ALA A 3 -2.78 1.82 13.55
C ALA A 3 -4.14 1.71 12.83
N VAL A 4 -4.93 2.78 12.86
CA VAL A 4 -6.18 2.85 12.07
C VAL A 4 -5.87 3.40 10.67
N PRO A 5 -6.62 3.02 9.63
CA PRO A 5 -6.23 3.30 8.26
C PRO A 5 -5.91 4.77 7.94
N PRO A 6 -6.67 5.78 8.42
CA PRO A 6 -6.39 7.18 8.11
C PRO A 6 -5.05 7.71 8.65
N PHE A 7 -4.49 7.08 9.68
CA PHE A 7 -3.28 7.55 10.37
C PHE A 7 -2.09 6.60 10.21
N LEU A 8 -2.26 5.48 9.51
CA LEU A 8 -1.18 4.54 9.25
C LEU A 8 -0.10 5.24 8.41
N ARG A 9 1.13 5.21 8.93
CA ARG A 9 2.35 5.57 8.22
C ARG A 9 3.39 4.49 8.50
N TYR A 10 3.74 3.74 7.47
CA TYR A 10 4.70 2.65 7.54
C TYR A 10 5.80 2.86 6.49
N GLY A 11 7.04 2.65 6.90
CA GLY A 11 8.19 2.85 6.03
C GLY A 11 8.30 4.30 5.56
N LYS A 12 8.38 4.51 4.25
CA LYS A 12 8.41 5.83 3.59
C LYS A 12 7.22 6.06 2.67
N TYR A 13 6.51 5.00 2.26
CA TYR A 13 5.52 5.03 1.19
C TYR A 13 4.14 4.50 1.59
N CYS A 14 4.01 3.73 2.68
CA CYS A 14 2.71 3.18 3.05
C CYS A 14 1.92 4.16 3.93
N GLY A 15 1.00 4.91 3.33
CA GLY A 15 0.04 5.75 4.06
C GLY A 15 -0.78 6.66 3.16
N LEU A 16 -1.91 7.15 3.68
CA LEU A 16 -2.75 8.10 2.93
C LEU A 16 -2.06 9.47 2.85
N LEU A 17 -1.94 10.01 1.63
CA LEU A 17 -1.25 11.28 1.35
C LEU A 17 0.17 11.32 1.95
N TYR A 18 0.84 10.17 1.95
CA TYR A 18 2.14 9.95 2.53
C TYR A 18 2.98 9.14 1.55
N SER A 19 4.08 9.72 1.08
CA SER A 19 4.97 9.07 0.11
C SER A 19 6.41 9.56 0.29
N GLY A 20 7.36 8.81 -0.27
CA GLY A 20 8.79 9.11 -0.17
C GLY A 20 9.26 10.16 -1.18
N CYS A 21 10.46 10.72 -0.93
CA CYS A 21 11.10 11.65 -1.85
C CYS A 21 11.69 10.91 -3.08
N PRO A 22 11.90 11.61 -4.22
CA PRO A 22 12.57 11.01 -5.37
C PRO A 22 13.95 10.43 -5.01
N GLY A 23 14.20 9.19 -5.39
CA GLY A 23 15.47 8.49 -5.14
C GLY A 23 15.58 7.82 -3.76
N GLU A 24 14.63 8.03 -2.85
CA GLU A 24 14.58 7.29 -1.59
C GLU A 24 14.33 5.80 -1.86
N LYS A 25 15.05 4.95 -1.11
CA LYS A 25 14.84 3.50 -1.16
C LYS A 25 13.75 3.10 -0.16
N PRO A 26 12.87 2.14 -0.51
CA PRO A 26 11.90 1.59 0.42
C PRO A 26 12.61 0.92 1.59
N CYS A 27 11.96 0.95 2.76
CA CYS A 27 12.52 0.44 4.01
C CYS A 27 12.59 -1.09 4.03
N ASP A 28 11.61 -1.75 3.41
CA ASP A 28 11.55 -3.20 3.21
C ASP A 28 10.70 -3.56 1.97
N GLY A 29 10.39 -4.85 1.81
CA GLY A 29 9.56 -5.33 0.70
C GLY A 29 8.11 -4.84 0.74
N LEU A 30 7.54 -4.60 1.94
CA LEU A 30 6.17 -4.08 2.08
C LEU A 30 6.12 -2.61 1.68
N ASP A 31 7.08 -1.81 2.15
CA ASP A 31 7.24 -0.41 1.76
C ASP A 31 7.50 -0.27 0.25
N SER A 32 8.18 -1.24 -0.36
CA SER A 32 8.34 -1.31 -1.82
C SER A 32 7.02 -1.56 -2.56
N CYS A 33 6.08 -2.32 -1.98
CA CYS A 33 4.75 -2.49 -2.57
C CYS A 33 4.01 -1.15 -2.60
N CYS A 34 4.07 -0.37 -1.52
CA CYS A 34 3.44 0.95 -1.43
C CYS A 34 4.11 1.96 -2.37
N MET A 35 5.43 1.96 -2.48
CA MET A 35 6.15 2.79 -3.46
C MET A 35 5.67 2.54 -4.89
N ASN A 36 5.52 1.26 -5.29
CA ASN A 36 5.04 0.90 -6.62
C ASN A 36 3.57 1.29 -6.83
N HIS A 37 2.74 1.21 -5.78
CA HIS A 37 1.38 1.69 -5.81
C HIS A 37 1.31 3.20 -6.04
N ASP A 38 2.09 3.99 -5.30
CA ASP A 38 2.11 5.45 -5.43
C ASP A 38 2.54 5.88 -6.84
N LEU A 39 3.57 5.23 -7.40
CA LEU A 39 4.01 5.45 -8.78
C LEU A 39 2.92 5.07 -9.79
N CYS A 40 2.22 3.95 -9.56
CA CYS A 40 1.09 3.53 -10.40
C CYS A 40 -0.01 4.59 -10.39
N VAL A 41 -0.47 5.03 -9.22
CA VAL A 41 -1.50 6.07 -9.08
C VAL A 41 -1.08 7.36 -9.75
N GLN A 42 0.18 7.81 -9.56
CA GLN A 42 0.71 8.99 -10.22
C GLN A 42 0.67 8.87 -11.74
N SER A 43 1.04 7.70 -12.29
CA SER A 43 1.00 7.44 -13.73
C SER A 43 -0.42 7.41 -14.32
N LYS A 44 -1.43 7.23 -13.48
CA LYS A 44 -2.86 7.19 -13.83
C LYS A 44 -3.57 8.50 -13.50
N ASN A 45 -2.87 9.64 -13.59
CA ASN A 45 -3.41 10.98 -13.27
C ASN A 45 -3.93 11.12 -11.83
N ASN A 46 -3.25 10.49 -10.87
CA ASN A 46 -3.63 10.44 -9.46
C ASN A 46 -4.97 9.73 -9.20
N ASP A 47 -5.35 8.77 -10.04
CA ASP A 47 -6.52 7.92 -9.83
C ASP A 47 -6.26 6.88 -8.73
N TYR A 48 -6.61 7.23 -7.50
CA TYR A 48 -6.57 6.33 -6.34
C TYR A 48 -7.60 5.19 -6.40
N LEU A 49 -8.57 5.23 -7.31
CA LEU A 49 -9.57 4.18 -7.51
C LEU A 49 -9.21 3.26 -8.69
N SER A 50 -7.99 3.41 -9.23
CA SER A 50 -7.49 2.53 -10.27
C SER A 50 -7.51 1.07 -9.78
N GLU A 51 -8.29 0.23 -10.48
CA GLU A 51 -8.38 -1.20 -10.18
C GLU A 51 -7.02 -1.89 -10.34
N GLU A 52 -6.24 -1.49 -11.36
CA GLU A 52 -4.91 -2.01 -11.62
C GLU A 52 -3.96 -1.73 -10.45
N CYS A 53 -3.87 -0.47 -10.00
CA CYS A 53 -2.99 -0.09 -8.89
C CYS A 53 -3.40 -0.78 -7.59
N SER A 54 -4.70 -0.80 -7.29
CA SER A 54 -5.25 -1.44 -6.08
C SER A 54 -4.97 -2.96 -6.08
N GLN A 55 -5.24 -3.63 -7.20
CA GLN A 55 -5.05 -5.08 -7.31
C GLN A 55 -3.57 -5.47 -7.27
N ASN A 56 -2.69 -4.67 -7.89
CA ASN A 56 -1.24 -4.88 -7.83
C ASN A 56 -0.71 -4.74 -6.41
N LEU A 57 -1.16 -3.73 -5.66
CA LEU A 57 -0.78 -3.55 -4.26
C LEU A 57 -1.22 -4.75 -3.40
N ILE A 58 -2.48 -5.16 -3.51
CA ILE A 58 -3.02 -6.32 -2.77
C ILE A 58 -2.19 -7.59 -3.06
N ASN A 59 -1.86 -7.84 -4.33
CA ASN A 59 -1.08 -9.01 -4.72
C ASN A 59 0.37 -8.94 -4.20
N CYS A 60 0.98 -7.75 -4.26
CA CYS A 60 2.33 -7.53 -3.75
C CYS A 60 2.40 -7.79 -2.23
N MET A 61 1.50 -7.22 -1.45
CA MET A 61 1.44 -7.42 0.01
C MET A 61 1.21 -8.89 0.38
N LYS A 62 0.32 -9.59 -0.33
CA LYS A 62 0.09 -11.03 -0.14
C LYS A 62 1.36 -11.84 -0.39
N ASN A 63 2.12 -11.51 -1.42
CA ASN A 63 3.38 -12.19 -1.73
C ASN A 63 4.47 -11.87 -0.69
N PHE A 64 4.55 -10.64 -0.20
CA PHE A 64 5.45 -10.26 0.88
C PHE A 64 5.22 -11.11 2.13
N ILE A 65 3.98 -11.23 2.61
CA ILE A 65 3.67 -12.07 3.78
C ILE A 65 3.95 -13.55 3.52
N LYS A 66 3.58 -14.07 2.35
CA LYS A 66 3.87 -15.47 1.96
C LYS A 66 5.36 -15.79 1.92
N SER A 67 6.21 -14.82 1.60
CA SER A 67 7.66 -15.01 1.56
C SER A 67 8.30 -15.21 2.93
N GLY A 68 7.57 -14.93 4.02
CA GLY A 68 8.13 -14.92 5.37
C GLY A 68 9.07 -13.73 5.63
N ALA A 69 9.05 -12.70 4.78
CA ALA A 69 9.84 -11.50 4.96
C ALA A 69 9.39 -10.74 6.21
N HIS A 70 10.36 -10.11 6.88
CA HIS A 70 10.15 -9.35 8.11
C HIS A 70 10.17 -7.85 7.85
N SER A 71 9.58 -7.09 8.77
CA SER A 71 9.65 -5.63 8.77
C SER A 71 11.09 -5.12 8.90
N PHE A 72 11.34 -3.92 8.41
CA PHE A 72 12.62 -3.24 8.60
C PHE A 72 12.99 -3.05 10.08
N LYS A 73 14.30 -2.97 10.36
CA LYS A 73 14.82 -2.78 11.72
C LYS A 73 14.32 -1.47 12.32
N GLY A 74 13.75 -1.55 13.52
CA GLY A 74 13.21 -0.38 14.23
C GLY A 74 11.75 -0.07 13.91
N SER A 75 11.09 -0.87 13.07
CA SER A 75 9.64 -0.83 12.94
C SER A 75 8.99 -1.11 14.30
N THR A 76 8.02 -0.28 14.66
CA THR A 76 7.13 -0.50 15.82
C THR A 76 5.81 -1.16 15.41
N CYS A 77 5.68 -1.51 14.12
CA CYS A 77 4.51 -2.13 13.53
C CYS A 77 4.88 -3.53 13.03
N GLU A 78 4.00 -4.50 13.32
CA GLU A 78 4.07 -5.82 12.69
C GLU A 78 3.61 -5.72 11.23
N ALA A 79 4.36 -6.34 10.32
CA ALA A 79 4.06 -6.21 8.89
C ALA A 79 2.71 -6.85 8.51
N THR A 80 2.30 -7.91 9.21
CA THR A 80 0.97 -8.53 9.03
C THR A 80 -0.15 -7.54 9.37
N ASP A 81 -0.04 -6.83 10.50
CA ASP A 81 -1.05 -5.86 10.93
C ASP A 81 -1.17 -4.71 9.92
N VAL A 82 -0.04 -4.26 9.38
CA VAL A 82 -0.01 -3.21 8.34
C VAL A 82 -0.68 -3.70 7.06
N VAL A 83 -0.38 -4.92 6.61
CA VAL A 83 -1.01 -5.52 5.43
C VAL A 83 -2.53 -5.67 5.63
N ASP A 84 -2.98 -6.10 6.80
CA ASP A 84 -4.41 -6.26 7.09
C ASP A 84 -5.15 -4.90 7.02
N VAL A 85 -4.59 -3.86 7.63
CA VAL A 85 -5.16 -2.50 7.62
C VAL A 85 -5.21 -1.93 6.21
N ILE A 86 -4.13 -2.05 5.44
CA ILE A 86 -4.07 -1.53 4.05
C ILE A 86 -5.03 -2.33 3.15
N SER A 87 -5.12 -3.65 3.32
CA SER A 87 -5.98 -4.51 2.51
C SER A 87 -7.46 -4.11 2.62
N VAL A 88 -7.94 -3.74 3.82
CA VAL A 88 -9.32 -3.26 4.01
C VAL A 88 -9.61 -2.03 3.15
N VAL A 89 -8.69 -1.06 3.12
CA VAL A 89 -8.86 0.17 2.33
C VAL A 89 -8.76 -0.13 0.84
N MET A 90 -7.82 -0.99 0.44
CA MET A 90 -7.60 -1.33 -0.97
C MET A 90 -8.73 -2.18 -1.55
N ASP A 91 -9.32 -3.08 -0.77
CA ASP A 91 -10.51 -3.83 -1.19
C ASP A 91 -11.71 -2.90 -1.41
N ALA A 92 -11.88 -1.89 -0.54
CA ALA A 92 -12.89 -0.85 -0.72
C ALA A 92 -12.63 0.03 -1.95
N ALA A 93 -11.37 0.44 -2.18
CA ALA A 93 -10.97 1.21 -3.36
C ALA A 93 -11.19 0.41 -4.65
N LEU A 94 -10.82 -0.86 -4.67
CA LEU A 94 -11.02 -1.77 -5.80
C LEU A 94 -12.52 -1.97 -6.11
N LEU A 95 -13.36 -2.13 -5.08
CA LEU A 95 -14.81 -2.22 -5.25
C LEU A 95 -15.39 -0.91 -5.80
N ALA A 96 -14.97 0.24 -5.27
CA ALA A 96 -15.41 1.55 -5.72
C ALA A 96 -14.97 1.82 -7.17
N GLY A 97 -13.72 1.51 -7.53
CA GLY A 97 -13.21 1.62 -8.90
C GLY A 97 -14.04 0.80 -9.88
N ARG A 98 -14.34 -0.46 -9.56
CA ARG A 98 -15.23 -1.33 -10.36
C ARG A 98 -16.64 -0.79 -10.53
N TYR A 99 -17.12 0.01 -9.60
CA TYR A 99 -18.45 0.60 -9.66
C TYR A 99 -18.46 1.89 -10.47
N LEU A 100 -17.49 2.77 -10.25
CA LEU A 100 -17.42 4.10 -10.88
C LEU A 100 -16.84 4.09 -12.29
N HIS A 101 -16.00 3.11 -12.63
CA HIS A 101 -15.47 2.93 -13.99
C HIS A 101 -16.37 2.07 -14.89
N ARG A 102 -17.54 1.65 -14.40
CA ARG A 102 -18.57 1.05 -15.27
C ARG A 102 -19.23 2.15 -16.11
N PRO A 103 -19.39 1.95 -17.44
CA PRO A 103 -20.11 2.89 -18.30
C PRO A 103 -21.60 2.99 -17.96
#